data_AF-A0A9E3L1Y3-F1
#
_entry.id   AF-A0A9E3L1Y3-F1
#
_cell.length_a   1.000
_cell.length_b   1.000
_cell.length_c   1.000
_cell.angle_alpha   90.00
_cell.angle_beta   90.00
_cell.angle_gamma   90.00
#
_symmetry.space_group_name_H-M   'P 1'
#
loop_
_entity.id
_entity.type
_entity.pdbx_description
1 polymer ?
#
loop_
_entity_poly.entity_id
_entity_poly.type
_entity_poly.pdbx_seq_one_letter_code
_entity_poly.pdbx_strand_id
1 'polypeptide(L)'
;MNLVRRTLEIDAETDARLAEIAAERGQDVAAVLAEAIALLDSIVDPAGFDVVEDRRRLDAFRETGEAVPLGDVKDWIASWDTTDELPRPAPRKIG
;
A
#
# COMPACT_ATOMS: atom_id res chain seq x y z
N MET A 1 -5.84 -4.25 27.53
CA MET A 1 -6.37 -5.13 26.47
C MET A 1 -7.12 -6.28 27.13
N ASN A 2 -8.37 -6.52 26.73
CA ASN A 2 -9.10 -7.71 27.16
C ASN A 2 -8.73 -8.86 26.21
N LEU A 3 -8.01 -9.85 26.71
CA LEU A 3 -7.61 -11.03 25.94
C LEU A 3 -8.80 -11.99 25.81
N VAL A 4 -9.22 -12.27 24.58
CA VAL A 4 -10.28 -13.24 24.28
C VAL A 4 -9.65 -14.43 23.56
N ARG A 5 -9.77 -15.63 24.11
CA ARG A 5 -9.28 -16.86 23.50
C ARG A 5 -10.36 -17.48 22.62
N ARG A 6 -10.00 -17.87 21.40
CA ARG A 6 -10.87 -18.56 20.44
C ARG A 6 -10.15 -19.78 19.88
N THR A 7 -10.92 -20.77 19.46
CA THR A 7 -10.45 -21.94 18.71
C THR A 7 -11.03 -21.83 17.31
N LEU A 8 -10.20 -22.08 16.30
CA LEU A 8 -10.57 -21.99 14.89
C LEU A 8 -10.24 -23.32 14.22
N GLU A 9 -11.10 -23.74 13.30
CA GLU A 9 -10.80 -24.86 12.40
C GLU A 9 -10.25 -24.26 11.10
N ILE A 10 -9.07 -24.74 10.70
CA ILE A 10 -8.40 -24.39 9.45
C ILE A 10 -7.98 -25.67 8.76
N ASP A 11 -7.84 -25.64 7.44
CA ASP A 11 -7.29 -26.76 6.70
C ASP A 11 -5.79 -26.94 6.98
N ALA A 12 -5.28 -28.12 6.69
CA ALA A 12 -3.90 -28.50 6.99
C ALA A 12 -2.86 -27.70 6.20
N GLU A 13 -3.20 -27.22 5.00
CA GLU A 13 -2.29 -26.42 4.17
C GLU A 13 -2.13 -25.02 4.80
N THR A 14 -3.25 -24.42 5.21
CA THR A 14 -3.25 -23.13 5.93
C THR A 14 -2.49 -23.21 7.25
N ASP A 15 -2.66 -24.30 8.03
CA ASP A 15 -1.92 -24.50 9.29
C ASP A 15 -0.40 -24.61 9.05
N ALA A 16 0.01 -25.41 8.07
CA ALA A 16 1.42 -25.56 7.69
C ALA A 16 2.02 -24.21 7.28
N ARG A 17 1.27 -23.42 6.50
CA ARG A 17 1.73 -22.09 6.06
C ARG A 17 1.87 -21.12 7.23
N LEU A 18 0.95 -21.13 8.19
CA LEU A 18 1.04 -20.31 9.40
C LEU A 18 2.24 -20.70 10.27
N ALA A 19 2.51 -22.01 10.39
CA ALA A 19 3.66 -22.51 11.14
C ALA A 19 5.00 -22.09 10.52
N GLU A 20 5.12 -22.11 9.19
CA GLU A 20 6.30 -21.60 8.48
C GLU A 20 6.52 -20.11 8.78
N ILE A 21 5.49 -19.28 8.64
CA ILE A 21 5.59 -17.84 8.86
C ILE A 21 5.95 -17.54 10.32
N ALA A 22 5.37 -18.28 11.27
CA ALA A 22 5.68 -18.14 12.68
C ALA A 22 7.16 -18.48 12.97
N ALA A 23 7.67 -19.56 12.35
CA ALA A 23 9.07 -19.94 12.48
C ALA A 23 10.02 -18.89 11.87
N GLU A 24 9.71 -18.38 10.67
CA GLU A 24 10.48 -17.32 10.01
C GLU A 24 10.57 -16.04 10.85
N ARG A 25 9.49 -15.70 11.57
CA ARG A 25 9.40 -14.48 12.39
C ARG A 25 9.83 -14.68 13.84
N GLY A 26 10.10 -15.92 14.27
CA GLY A 26 10.38 -16.23 15.67
C GLY A 26 9.21 -15.93 16.62
N GLN A 27 7.98 -16.07 16.11
CA GLN A 27 6.74 -15.75 16.82
C GLN A 27 5.90 -17.01 17.05
N ASP A 28 4.89 -16.92 17.92
CA ASP A 28 3.87 -17.95 17.99
C ASP A 28 2.81 -17.77 16.89
N VAL A 29 2.18 -18.87 16.48
CA VAL A 29 1.14 -18.87 15.43
C VAL A 29 -0.03 -17.95 15.76
N ALA A 30 -0.39 -17.81 17.05
CA ALA A 30 -1.48 -16.94 17.48
C ALA A 30 -1.12 -15.45 17.31
N ALA A 31 0.14 -15.07 17.55
CA ALA A 31 0.65 -13.73 17.31
C ALA A 31 0.65 -13.39 15.81
N VAL A 32 1.11 -14.31 14.96
CA VAL A 32 1.04 -14.15 13.49
C VAL A 32 -0.41 -13.96 13.02
N LEU A 33 -1.33 -14.77 13.55
CA LEU A 33 -2.75 -14.67 13.19
C LEU A 33 -3.36 -13.35 13.68
N ALA A 34 -3.04 -12.91 14.90
CA ALA A 34 -3.51 -11.65 15.45
C ALA A 34 -2.98 -10.44 14.65
N GLU A 35 -1.72 -10.48 14.22
CA GLU A 35 -1.13 -9.47 13.33
C GLU A 35 -1.79 -9.46 11.95
N ALA A 36 -2.06 -10.64 11.36
CA ALA A 36 -2.75 -10.72 10.07
C ALA A 36 -4.17 -10.13 10.14
N ILE A 37 -4.91 -10.40 11.22
CA ILE A 37 -6.24 -9.82 11.45
C ILE A 37 -6.14 -8.31 11.70
N ALA A 38 -5.17 -7.87 12.51
CA ALA A 38 -4.93 -6.44 12.72
C ALA A 38 -4.53 -5.73 11.41
N LEU A 39 -3.83 -6.41 10.50
CA LEU A 39 -3.57 -5.91 9.17
C LEU A 39 -4.87 -5.76 8.40
N LEU A 40 -5.80 -6.72 8.43
CA LEU A 40 -7.12 -6.58 7.80
C LEU A 40 -7.89 -5.34 8.31
N ASP A 41 -7.82 -5.05 9.61
CA ASP A 41 -8.40 -3.82 10.20
C ASP A 41 -7.59 -2.55 9.86
N SER A 42 -6.29 -2.69 9.61
CA SER A 42 -5.36 -1.62 9.19
C SER A 42 -5.33 -1.42 7.67
N ILE A 43 -5.95 -2.29 6.89
CA ILE A 43 -6.01 -2.17 5.44
C ILE A 43 -6.93 -0.97 5.15
N VAL A 44 -6.29 0.10 4.71
CA VAL A 44 -6.83 1.00 3.70
C VAL A 44 -7.60 0.12 2.72
N ASP A 45 -8.94 0.24 2.71
CA ASP A 45 -9.85 -0.51 1.86
C ASP A 45 -9.14 -0.94 0.56
N PRO A 46 -8.94 -2.25 0.29
CA PRO A 46 -8.27 -2.66 -0.94
C PRO A 46 -9.09 -2.24 -2.18
N ALA A 47 -10.39 -1.98 -2.02
CA ALA A 47 -11.23 -1.37 -3.07
C ALA A 47 -10.94 0.13 -3.27
N GLY A 48 -10.19 0.78 -2.37
CA GLY A 48 -9.72 2.16 -2.49
C GLY A 48 -8.52 2.31 -3.43
N PHE A 49 -7.81 1.23 -3.76
CA PHE A 49 -6.79 1.26 -4.80
C PHE A 49 -7.46 1.09 -6.18
N ASP A 50 -7.47 2.17 -6.95
CA ASP A 50 -7.90 2.12 -8.35
C ASP A 50 -6.77 1.54 -9.23
N VAL A 51 -6.60 0.23 -9.13
CA VAL A 51 -5.60 -0.54 -9.89
C VAL A 51 -5.80 -0.39 -11.40
N VAL A 52 -7.04 -0.14 -11.84
CA VAL A 52 -7.37 0.07 -13.25
C VAL A 52 -6.82 1.41 -13.73
N GLU A 53 -7.01 2.48 -12.96
CA GLU A 53 -6.44 3.79 -13.26
C GLU A 53 -4.90 3.77 -13.18
N ASP A 54 -4.32 3.10 -12.19
CA ASP A 54 -2.86 2.98 -12.08
C ASP A 54 -2.26 2.24 -13.29
N ARG A 55 -2.91 1.16 -13.74
CA ARG A 55 -2.51 0.44 -14.95
C ARG A 55 -2.59 1.35 -16.18
N ARG A 56 -3.69 2.08 -16.34
CA ARG A 56 -3.90 3.01 -17.45
C ARG A 56 -2.82 4.10 -17.49
N ARG A 57 -2.46 4.67 -16.34
CA ARG A 57 -1.40 5.69 -16.24
C ARG A 57 -0.03 5.13 -16.58
N LEU A 58 0.27 3.90 -16.14
CA LEU A 58 1.52 3.24 -16.47
C LEU A 58 1.64 2.96 -17.98
N ASP A 59 0.57 2.50 -18.62
CA ASP A 59 0.59 2.21 -20.05
C ASP A 59 0.70 3.51 -20.86
N ALA A 60 0.00 4.58 -20.48
CA ALA A 60 0.17 5.91 -21.08
C ALA A 60 1.61 6.45 -20.94
N PHE A 61 2.25 6.24 -19.78
CA PHE A 61 3.65 6.59 -19.58
C PHE A 61 4.58 5.79 -20.50
N ARG A 62 4.36 4.48 -20.65
CA ARG A 62 5.16 3.62 -21.53
C ARG A 62 5.07 4.04 -23.00
N GLU A 63 3.93 4.55 -23.43
CA GLU A 63 3.71 5.04 -24.80
C GLU A 63 4.32 6.43 -25.03
N THR A 64 4.13 7.35 -24.09
CA THR A 64 4.44 8.78 -24.28
C THR A 64 5.80 9.19 -23.72
N GLY A 65 6.28 8.50 -22.67
CA GLY A 65 7.39 8.91 -21.83
C GLY A 65 7.09 10.16 -20.99
N GLU A 66 5.81 10.58 -20.90
CA GLU A 66 5.42 11.79 -20.19
C GLU A 66 5.09 11.52 -18.73
N ALA A 67 5.78 12.22 -17.84
CA ALA A 67 5.51 12.19 -16.41
C ALA A 67 5.70 13.58 -15.81
N VAL A 68 5.25 13.75 -14.56
CA VAL A 68 5.54 14.96 -13.80
C VAL A 68 6.88 14.75 -13.07
N PRO A 69 7.90 15.59 -13.30
CA PRO A 69 9.16 15.49 -12.54
C PRO A 69 8.95 15.67 -11.05
N LEU A 70 9.65 14.87 -10.23
CA LEU A 70 9.53 14.93 -8.78
C LEU A 70 9.90 16.31 -8.20
N GLY A 71 10.84 17.03 -8.81
CA GLY A 71 11.19 18.40 -8.42
C GLY A 71 10.00 19.34 -8.53
N ASP A 72 9.36 19.39 -9.69
CA ASP A 72 8.18 20.21 -9.96
C ASP A 72 7.04 19.92 -8.97
N VAL A 73 6.84 18.65 -8.59
CA VAL A 73 5.85 18.27 -7.56
C VAL A 73 6.22 18.82 -6.19
N LYS A 74 7.50 18.75 -5.80
CA LYS A 74 7.97 19.26 -4.51
C LYS A 74 7.84 20.77 -4.42
N ASP A 75 8.21 21.48 -5.49
CA ASP A 75 8.10 22.92 -5.56
C ASP A 75 6.64 23.36 -5.48
N TRP A 76 5.75 22.65 -6.19
CA TRP A 76 4.31 22.88 -6.10
C TRP A 76 3.76 22.68 -4.68
N ILE A 77 4.05 21.56 -4.03
CA ILE A 77 3.61 21.29 -2.66
C ILE A 77 4.17 22.32 -1.68
N ALA A 78 5.43 22.72 -1.84
CA ALA A 78 6.08 23.72 -0.98
C ALA A 78 5.46 25.12 -1.13
N SER A 79 4.82 25.40 -2.26
CA SER A 79 4.17 26.68 -2.53
C SER A 79 2.73 26.79 -2.01
N TRP A 80 2.12 25.69 -1.57
CA TRP A 80 0.74 25.69 -1.05
C TRP A 80 0.59 26.60 0.18
N ASP A 81 -0.57 27.24 0.29
CA ASP A 81 -0.89 28.21 1.36
C ASP A 81 0.07 29.41 1.42
N THR A 82 0.75 29.72 0.31
CA THR A 82 1.60 30.92 0.17
C THR A 82 1.01 31.89 -0.86
N THR A 83 1.50 33.13 -0.84
CA THR A 83 1.16 34.14 -1.87
C THR A 83 1.70 33.81 -3.25
N ASP A 84 2.68 32.91 -3.33
CA ASP A 84 3.38 32.50 -4.55
C ASP A 84 3.02 31.06 -4.95
N GLU A 85 1.80 30.60 -4.62
CA GLU A 85 1.34 29.25 -4.93
C GLU A 85 1.45 28.95 -6.43
N LEU A 86 2.18 27.88 -6.73
CA LEU A 86 2.42 27.42 -8.09
C LEU A 86 1.20 26.64 -8.60
N PRO A 87 0.90 26.69 -9.91
CA PRO A 87 -0.09 25.83 -10.50
C PRO A 87 0.34 24.37 -10.42
N ARG A 88 -0.63 23.45 -10.41
CA ARG A 88 -0.35 22.02 -10.48
C ARG A 88 0.50 21.70 -11.72
N PRO A 89 1.65 21.02 -11.56
CA PRO A 89 2.55 20.74 -12.67
C PRO A 89 1.93 19.73 -13.64
N ALA A 90 2.13 19.97 -14.94
CA ALA A 90 1.63 19.11 -16.02
C ALA A 90 2.67 18.04 -16.40
N PRO A 91 2.23 16.85 -16.86
CA PRO A 91 3.13 15.86 -17.42
C PRO A 91 3.91 16.41 -18.62
N ARG A 92 5.19 16.03 -18.71
CA ARG A 92 6.07 16.33 -19.85
C ARG A 92 7.02 15.17 -20.08
N LYS A 93 7.61 15.07 -21.27
CA LYS A 93 8.60 14.03 -21.55
C LYS A 93 9.74 14.11 -20.54
N ILE A 94 9.95 13.00 -19.84
CA ILE A 94 11.12 12.81 -18.98
C ILE A 94 12.12 11.93 -19.72
N GLY A 95 13.38 12.36 -19.73
CA GLY A 95 14.49 11.70 -20.44
C GLY A 95 14.98 10.45 -19.72
#